data_AF-W0DAA9-F1
#
_entry.id   AF-W0DAA9-F1
#
_cell.length_a   1.000
_cell.length_b   1.000
_cell.length_c   1.000
_cell.angle_alpha   90.00
_cell.angle_beta   90.00
_cell.angle_gamma   90.00
#
_symmetry.space_group_name_H-M   'P 1'
#
loop_
_entity.id
_entity.type
_entity.pdbx_description
1 polymer ?
#
loop_
_entity_poly.entity_id
_entity_poly.type
_entity_poly.pdbx_seq_one_letter_code
_entity_poly.pdbx_strand_id
1 'polypeptide(L)'
;MKRSERYLKYGVKLEDRYLIYEEENRRVAVPYSHIAFLYVSKNNLVIQTDSVERVVIKLDTEDTANELFEDILVSIERLYIR
;
A
#
# COMPACT_ATOMS: atom_id res chain seq x y z
N MET A 1 -7.90 -1.14 -17.60
CA MET A 1 -8.16 -1.01 -16.15
C MET A 1 -7.31 0.12 -15.61
N LYS A 2 -7.87 1.07 -14.86
CA LYS A 2 -7.03 2.07 -14.19
C LYS A 2 -6.20 1.33 -13.12
N ARG A 3 -4.90 1.64 -12.98
CA ARG A 3 -4.00 1.00 -11.99
C ARG A 3 -4.62 0.95 -10.58
N SER A 4 -5.41 1.97 -10.23
CA SER A 4 -6.14 2.10 -8.96
C SER A 4 -7.22 1.04 -8.70
N GLU A 5 -7.72 0.35 -9.72
CA GLU A 5 -8.82 -0.63 -9.58
C GLU A 5 -8.32 -2.05 -9.28
N ARG A 6 -7.04 -2.33 -9.55
CA ARG A 6 -6.45 -3.68 -9.46
C ARG A 6 -6.51 -4.26 -8.05
N TYR A 7 -6.37 -3.40 -7.04
CA TYR A 7 -6.20 -3.83 -5.65
C TYR A 7 -7.46 -3.65 -4.80
N LEU A 8 -8.57 -3.19 -5.39
CA LEU A 8 -9.84 -3.00 -4.67
C LEU A 8 -10.36 -4.29 -4.04
N LYS A 9 -10.15 -5.44 -4.69
CA LYS A 9 -10.52 -6.75 -4.12
C LYS A 9 -9.76 -7.11 -2.84
N TYR A 10 -8.63 -6.45 -2.58
CA TYR A 10 -7.83 -6.60 -1.37
C TYR A 10 -8.07 -5.45 -0.38
N GLY A 11 -9.09 -4.62 -0.62
CA GLY A 11 -9.38 -3.44 0.21
C GLY A 11 -8.37 -2.31 0.02
N VAL A 12 -7.55 -2.33 -1.03
CA VAL A 12 -6.51 -1.32 -1.26
C VAL A 12 -6.92 -0.34 -2.36
N LYS A 13 -6.82 0.95 -2.05
CA LYS A 13 -6.97 2.03 -3.02
C LYS A 13 -5.76 2.95 -2.96
N LEU A 14 -5.08 3.10 -4.11
CA LEU A 14 -3.96 4.02 -4.27
C LEU A 14 -4.51 5.38 -4.73
N GLU A 15 -4.30 6.41 -3.91
CA GLU A 15 -4.58 7.81 -4.24
C GLU A 15 -3.26 8.55 -4.47
N ASP A 16 -3.32 9.83 -4.84
CA ASP A 16 -2.12 10.62 -5.18
C ASP A 16 -1.16 10.83 -4.01
N ARG A 17 -1.64 10.84 -2.76
CA ARG A 17 -0.82 11.17 -1.58
C ARG A 17 -0.89 10.15 -0.45
N TYR A 18 -1.79 9.19 -0.55
CA TYR A 18 -2.02 8.19 0.48
C TYR A 18 -2.60 6.92 -0.14
N LEU A 19 -2.40 5.81 0.56
CA LEU A 19 -3.12 4.57 0.33
C LEU A 19 -4.27 4.47 1.32
N ILE A 20 -5.44 4.04 0.89
CA ILE A 20 -6.51 3.60 1.78
C ILE A 20 -6.47 2.08 1.82
N TYR A 21 -6.46 1.52 3.03
CA TYR A 21 -6.68 0.11 3.28
C TYR A 21 -7.94 -0.10 4.09
N GLU A 22 -8.82 -0.98 3.63
CA GLU A 22 -10.09 -1.33 4.26
C GLU A 22 -10.20 -2.84 4.47
N GLU A 23 -10.48 -3.23 5.72
CA GLU A 23 -10.79 -4.58 6.18
C GLU A 23 -12.13 -4.49 6.94
N GLU A 24 -12.84 -5.61 7.15
CA GLU A 24 -14.24 -5.68 7.63
C GLU A 24 -14.60 -4.73 8.79
N ASN A 25 -13.66 -4.41 9.68
CA ASN A 25 -13.89 -3.52 10.84
C ASN A 25 -12.90 -2.35 10.94
N ARG A 26 -12.06 -2.14 9.92
CA ARG A 26 -10.97 -1.17 9.99
C ARG A 26 -10.74 -0.51 8.65
N ARG A 27 -10.70 0.82 8.66
CA ARG A 27 -10.30 1.63 7.51
C ARG A 27 -9.18 2.56 7.92
N VAL A 28 -8.04 2.47 7.24
CA VAL A 28 -6.84 3.26 7.52
C VAL A 28 -6.40 3.98 6.25
N ALA A 29 -6.08 5.26 6.38
CA ALA A 29 -5.36 5.99 5.36
C ALA A 29 -3.89 6.10 5.78
N VAL A 30 -2.99 5.65 4.91
CA VAL A 30 -1.54 5.72 5.11
C VAL A 30 -0.97 6.76 4.15
N PRO A 31 -0.59 7.95 4.63
CA PRO A 31 0.15 8.91 3.82
C PRO A 31 1.47 8.31 3.35
N TYR A 32 1.78 8.42 2.07
CA TYR A 32 3.05 7.90 1.54
C TYR A 32 4.27 8.57 2.19
N SER A 33 4.13 9.83 2.58
CA SER A 33 5.16 10.59 3.29
C SER A 33 5.46 10.10 4.72
N HIS A 34 4.61 9.25 5.30
CA HIS A 34 4.77 8.71 6.66
C HIS A 34 5.16 7.23 6.68
N ILE A 35 5.44 6.64 5.51
CA ILE A 35 5.89 5.25 5.41
C ILE A 35 7.37 5.20 5.81
N ALA A 36 7.63 4.57 6.95
CA ALA A 36 8.99 4.35 7.47
C ALA A 36 9.62 3.10 6.86
N PHE A 37 8.86 2.00 6.79
CA PHE A 37 9.30 0.76 6.15
C PHE A 37 8.17 0.17 5.30
N LEU A 38 8.56 -0.32 4.13
CA LEU A 38 7.71 -1.06 3.21
C LEU A 38 8.45 -2.34 2.83
N TYR A 39 7.83 -3.49 2.97
CA TYR A 39 8.44 -4.76 2.54
C TYR A 39 7.40 -5.83 2.23
N VAL A 40 7.82 -6.80 1.41
CA VAL A 40 7.03 -7.99 1.09
C VAL A 40 7.49 -9.15 1.97
N SER A 41 6.54 -9.92 2.48
CA SER A 41 6.80 -11.17 3.20
C SER A 41 5.80 -12.23 2.74
N LYS A 42 6.27 -13.14 1.88
CA LYS A 42 5.40 -14.08 1.14
C LYS A 42 4.34 -13.29 0.37
N ASN A 43 3.06 -13.64 0.52
CA ASN A 43 1.93 -12.96 -0.08
C ASN A 43 1.40 -11.76 0.74
N ASN A 44 2.22 -11.19 1.63
CA ASN A 44 1.82 -10.03 2.44
C ASN A 44 2.67 -8.83 2.08
N LEU A 45 2.01 -7.67 1.91
CA LEU A 45 2.68 -6.39 1.92
C LEU A 45 2.57 -5.78 3.32
N VAL A 46 3.70 -5.42 3.91
CA VAL A 46 3.76 -4.80 5.23
C VAL A 46 4.18 -3.35 5.10
N ILE A 47 3.39 -2.47 5.69
CA ILE A 47 3.64 -1.04 5.77
C ILE A 47 3.80 -0.67 7.25
N GLN A 48 4.96 -0.12 7.60
CA GLN A 48 5.25 0.43 8.92
C GLN A 48 5.29 1.95 8.79
N THR A 49 4.51 2.64 9.61
CA THR A 49 4.53 4.11 9.67
C THR A 49 5.46 4.61 10.77
N ASP A 50 5.81 5.89 10.72
CA ASP A 50 6.64 6.57 11.74
C ASP A 50 6.04 6.50 13.15
N SER A 51 4.71 6.37 13.28
CA SER A 51 3.99 6.30 14.56
C SER A 51 3.90 4.88 15.14
N VAL A 52 4.75 3.94 14.70
CA VAL A 52 4.76 2.53 15.10
C VAL A 52 3.51 1.75 14.64
N GLU A 53 2.58 2.36 13.90
CA GLU A 53 1.44 1.65 13.31
C GLU A 53 1.90 0.76 12.16
N ARG A 54 1.55 -0.53 12.26
CA ARG A 54 1.83 -1.55 11.26
C ARG A 54 0.53 -1.95 10.55
N VAL A 55 0.54 -1.83 9.23
CA VAL A 55 -0.53 -2.29 8.33
C VAL A 55 -0.02 -3.52 7.58
N VAL A 56 -0.80 -4.59 7.58
CA VAL A 56 -0.48 -5.83 6.87
C VAL A 56 -1.59 -6.10 5.87
N ILE A 57 -1.26 -6.05 4.59
CA ILE A 57 -2.19 -6.30 3.49
C ILE A 57 -1.95 -7.72 2.99
N LYS A 58 -2.95 -8.59 3.11
CA LYS A 58 -2.94 -9.96 2.60
C LYS A 58 -3.32 -9.97 1.12
N LEU A 59 -2.52 -10.63 0.29
CA LEU A 59 -2.71 -10.72 -1.15
C LEU A 59 -2.73 -12.20 -1.59
N ASP A 60 -3.15 -12.47 -2.82
CA ASP A 60 -3.29 -13.84 -3.33
C ASP A 60 -1.93 -14.52 -3.49
N THR A 61 -0.93 -13.79 -3.99
CA THR A 61 0.40 -14.32 -4.32
C THR A 61 1.50 -13.34 -3.93
N GLU A 62 2.73 -13.86 -3.80
CA GLU A 62 3.92 -13.03 -3.62
C GLU A 62 4.16 -12.10 -4.82
N ASP A 63 3.90 -12.55 -6.05
CA ASP A 63 3.97 -11.69 -7.24
C ASP A 63 3.03 -10.49 -7.13
N THR A 64 1.79 -10.70 -6.67
CA THR A 64 0.85 -9.59 -6.47
C THR A 64 1.32 -8.63 -5.38
N ALA A 65 2.00 -9.14 -4.36
CA ALA A 65 2.59 -8.33 -3.30
C ALA A 65 3.74 -7.47 -3.81
N ASN A 66 4.60 -8.03 -4.67
CA ASN A 66 5.66 -7.29 -5.33
C ASN A 66 5.11 -6.22 -6.28
N GLU A 67 4.05 -6.52 -7.03
CA GLU A 67 3.42 -5.51 -7.91
C GLU A 67 2.83 -4.34 -7.13
N LEU A 68 2.14 -4.61 -6.02
CA LEU A 68 1.62 -3.54 -5.16
C LEU A 68 2.75 -2.74 -4.50
N PHE A 69 3.82 -3.42 -4.10
CA PHE A 69 5.03 -2.78 -3.57
C PHE A 69 5.60 -1.76 -4.57
N GLU A 70 5.82 -2.17 -5.81
CA GLU A 70 6.33 -1.29 -6.88
C GLU A 70 5.39 -0.12 -7.18
N ASP A 71 4.07 -0.37 -7.24
CA ASP A 71 3.10 0.70 -7.47
C ASP A 71 3.07 1.74 -6.32
N ILE A 72 3.32 1.31 -5.08
CA ILE A 72 3.48 2.22 -3.93
C ILE A 72 4.80 3.00 -4.03
N LEU A 73 5.90 2.37 -4.42
CA LEU A 73 7.17 3.07 -4.64
C LEU A 73 7.03 4.18 -5.68
N VAL A 74 6.39 3.89 -6.82
CA VAL A 74 6.10 4.90 -7.85
C VAL A 74 5.26 6.05 -7.28
N SER A 75 4.32 5.76 -6.39
CA SER A 75 3.48 6.77 -5.75
C SER A 75 4.26 7.63 -4.75
N ILE A 76 5.20 7.04 -4.01
CA ILE A 76 6.14 7.75 -3.14
C ILE A 76 7.04 8.67 -3.97
N GLU A 77 7.65 8.16 -5.04
CA GLU A 77 8.55 8.94 -5.92
C GLU A 77 7.86 10.17 -6.50
N ARG A 78 6.59 10.02 -6.92
CA ARG A 78 5.78 11.12 -7.45
C ARG A 78 5.56 12.27 -6.47
N LEU A 79 5.68 12.05 -5.16
CA LEU A 79 5.63 13.15 -4.19
C LEU A 79 6.80 14.13 -4.33
N TYR A 80 7.93 13.66 -4.89
CA TYR A 80 9.17 14.41 -4.96
C TYR A 80 9.46 14.95 -6.36
N ILE A 81 8.74 14.50 -7.38
CA ILE A 81 8.83 15.02 -8.75
C ILE A 81 7.86 16.21 -8.84
N ARG A 82 8.42 17.43 -8.90
CA ARG A 82 7.68 18.69 -9.09
C ARG A 82 7.56 19.05 -10.55
#